data_AF-A0A2P8VWG5-F1
#
_entry.id   AF-A0A2P8VWG5-F1
#
_cell.length_a   1.000
_cell.length_b   1.000
_cell.length_c   1.000
_cell.angle_alpha   90.00
_cell.angle_beta   90.00
_cell.angle_gamma   90.00
#
_symmetry.space_group_name_H-M   'P 1'
#
loop_
_entity.id
_entity.type
_entity.pdbx_description
1 polymer ?
#
loop_
_entity_poly.entity_id
_entity_poly.type
_entity_poly.pdbx_seq_one_letter_code
_entity_poly.pdbx_strand_id
1 'polypeptide(L)'
;MEAKHQATQAKGARFASAAFVTGGLDPVQQRADGLDLVQAVATSKLVIVAQQSPPKSEAEMEMLSAMPGVESAMAPGSLGLGEEYSEEALAILLPFLAQHLVD
;
A
#
# COMPACT_ATOMS: atom_id res chain seq x y z
N MET A 1 1.77 -0.43 18.44
CA MET A 1 1.43 -1.73 17.84
C MET A 1 0.66 -2.65 18.78
N GLU A 2 1.15 -2.91 19.98
CA GLU A 2 0.57 -3.90 20.89
C GLU A 2 -0.88 -3.60 21.33
N ALA A 3 -1.20 -2.35 21.65
CA ALA A 3 -2.57 -1.93 21.98
C ALA A 3 -3.57 -2.09 20.82
N LYS A 4 -3.14 -1.82 19.57
CA LYS A 4 -3.97 -2.02 18.36
C LYS A 4 -4.21 -3.51 18.13
N HIS A 5 -3.17 -4.34 18.28
CA HIS A 5 -3.29 -5.78 18.17
C HIS A 5 -4.20 -6.35 19.26
N GLN A 6 -4.05 -5.94 20.52
CA GLN A 6 -4.94 -6.37 21.60
C GLN A 6 -6.40 -5.97 21.36
N ALA A 7 -6.65 -4.80 20.74
CA ALA A 7 -8.00 -4.37 20.39
C ALA A 7 -8.65 -5.28 19.34
N THR A 8 -7.91 -5.86 18.37
CA THR A 8 -8.47 -6.83 17.41
C THR A 8 -8.80 -8.18 18.06
N GLN A 9 -8.17 -8.51 19.18
CA GLN A 9 -8.41 -9.75 19.94
C GLN A 9 -9.64 -9.67 20.85
N ALA A 10 -10.25 -8.49 21.04
CA ALA A 10 -11.42 -8.32 21.90
C ALA A 10 -12.69 -8.96 21.31
N LYS A 11 -13.53 -9.55 22.18
CA LYS A 11 -14.78 -10.22 21.77
C LYS A 11 -15.72 -9.23 21.06
N GLY A 12 -15.97 -9.45 19.77
CA GLY A 12 -16.81 -8.58 18.93
C GLY A 12 -16.03 -7.52 18.13
N ALA A 13 -14.72 -7.42 18.29
CA ALA A 13 -13.87 -6.49 17.53
C ALA A 13 -13.79 -6.80 16.02
N ARG A 14 -14.19 -8.01 15.61
CA ARG A 14 -14.30 -8.43 14.20
C ARG A 14 -15.32 -7.66 13.37
N PHE A 15 -16.16 -6.83 14.00
CA PHE A 15 -17.22 -6.07 13.35
C PHE A 15 -16.84 -4.59 13.12
N ALA A 16 -15.57 -4.30 12.81
CA ALA A 16 -15.19 -3.01 12.21
C ALA A 16 -16.07 -2.73 10.96
N SER A 17 -16.30 -1.44 10.65
CA SER A 17 -17.44 -0.99 9.82
C SER A 17 -17.69 -1.86 8.59
N ALA A 18 -18.94 -2.31 8.43
CA ALA A 18 -19.38 -3.28 7.41
C ALA A 18 -18.98 -2.92 5.95
N ALA A 19 -18.61 -1.66 5.72
CA ALA A 19 -18.14 -1.17 4.43
C ALA A 19 -16.77 -1.75 4.02
N PHE A 20 -15.88 -2.09 4.96
CA PHE A 20 -14.60 -2.75 4.65
C PHE A 20 -14.73 -4.25 4.40
N VAL A 21 -15.70 -4.92 5.04
CA VAL A 21 -15.77 -6.39 5.08
C VAL A 21 -16.43 -6.97 3.82
N THR A 22 -17.30 -6.22 3.15
CA THR A 22 -18.10 -6.74 2.03
C THR A 22 -17.44 -6.60 0.66
N GLY A 23 -16.35 -5.83 0.55
CA GLY A 23 -15.78 -5.45 -0.76
C GLY A 23 -16.70 -4.58 -1.61
N GLY A 24 -17.90 -4.22 -1.13
CA GLY A 24 -18.88 -3.44 -1.89
C GLY A 24 -18.50 -1.97 -2.10
N LEU A 25 -17.38 -1.54 -1.53
CA LEU A 25 -16.75 -0.25 -1.82
C LEU A 25 -15.71 -0.32 -2.94
N ASP A 26 -15.23 -1.52 -3.30
CA ASP A 26 -14.23 -1.67 -4.35
C ASP A 26 -14.92 -1.49 -5.72
N PRO A 27 -14.60 -0.41 -6.48
CA PRO A 27 -15.17 -0.22 -7.81
C PRO A 27 -14.64 -1.25 -8.82
N VAL A 28 -13.60 -2.00 -8.47
CA VAL A 28 -12.90 -2.95 -9.32
C VAL A 28 -13.42 -4.36 -9.06
N GLN A 29 -13.92 -5.03 -10.10
CA GLN A 29 -14.39 -6.42 -10.00
C GLN A 29 -13.31 -7.42 -10.44
N GLN A 30 -12.38 -6.97 -11.29
CA GLN A 30 -11.27 -7.79 -11.77
C GLN A 30 -9.94 -7.08 -11.52
N ARG A 31 -8.94 -7.85 -11.10
CA ARG A 31 -7.59 -7.34 -10.83
C ARG A 31 -7.02 -6.49 -11.98
N ALA A 32 -7.29 -6.89 -13.22
CA ALA A 32 -6.84 -6.17 -14.41
C ALA A 32 -7.40 -4.74 -14.50
N ASP A 33 -8.68 -4.53 -14.16
CA ASP A 33 -9.30 -3.19 -14.21
C ASP A 33 -8.60 -2.24 -13.22
N GLY A 34 -8.10 -2.76 -12.09
CA GLY A 34 -7.30 -1.99 -11.13
C GLY A 34 -5.95 -1.55 -11.71
N LEU A 35 -5.27 -2.41 -12.47
CA LEU A 35 -4.00 -2.06 -13.13
C LEU A 35 -4.21 -1.03 -14.25
N ASP A 36 -5.32 -1.14 -14.99
CA ASP A 36 -5.68 -0.16 -16.01
C ASP A 36 -5.90 1.23 -15.39
N LEU A 37 -6.53 1.30 -14.20
CA LEU A 37 -6.67 2.57 -13.47
C LEU A 37 -5.32 3.15 -13.05
N VAL A 38 -4.39 2.32 -12.54
CA VAL A 38 -3.03 2.76 -12.20
C VAL A 38 -2.31 3.32 -13.43
N GLN A 39 -2.45 2.66 -14.58
CA GLN A 39 -1.84 3.10 -15.84
C GLN A 39 -2.45 4.42 -16.35
N ALA A 40 -3.74 4.64 -16.13
CA ALA A 40 -4.46 5.85 -16.56
C ALA A 40 -4.12 7.09 -15.73
N VAL A 41 -3.61 6.94 -14.51
CA VAL A 41 -3.18 8.07 -13.67
C VAL A 41 -1.93 8.71 -14.27
N ALA A 42 -2.05 9.98 -14.69
CA ALA A 42 -0.98 10.72 -15.35
C ALA A 42 0.10 11.28 -14.39
N THR A 43 -0.18 11.31 -13.08
CA THR A 43 0.80 11.79 -12.09
C THR A 43 1.92 10.77 -11.88
N SER A 44 3.04 11.24 -11.34
CA SER A 44 4.12 10.37 -10.88
C SER A 44 3.60 9.40 -9.83
N LYS A 45 4.07 8.16 -9.90
CA LYS A 45 3.64 7.05 -9.04
C LYS A 45 4.87 6.41 -8.43
N LEU A 46 4.79 6.09 -7.15
CA LEU A 46 5.81 5.36 -6.42
C LEU A 46 5.16 4.16 -5.73
N VAL A 47 5.78 2.99 -5.85
CA VAL A 47 5.48 1.80 -5.03
C VAL A 47 6.68 1.49 -4.13
N ILE A 48 6.42 1.26 -2.84
CA ILE A 48 7.44 0.80 -1.90
C ILE A 48 7.14 -0.65 -1.54
N VAL A 49 7.99 -1.57 -1.99
CA VAL A 49 7.87 -3.00 -1.73
C VAL A 49 8.44 -3.28 -0.33
N ALA A 50 7.55 -3.59 0.61
CA ALA A 50 7.95 -3.98 1.97
C ALA A 50 8.30 -5.49 2.01
N GLN A 51 9.55 -5.81 2.33
CA GLN A 51 10.18 -7.13 2.16
C GLN A 51 9.56 -8.28 2.95
N GLN A 52 8.77 -7.99 3.98
CA GLN A 52 8.10 -8.99 4.82
C GLN A 52 6.57 -8.92 4.66
N SER A 53 6.10 -8.40 3.53
CA SER A 53 4.68 -8.35 3.22
C SER A 53 4.11 -9.76 3.03
N PRO A 54 2.81 -9.97 3.31
CA PRO A 54 2.15 -11.22 2.95
C PRO A 54 2.29 -11.49 1.44
N PRO A 55 2.50 -12.76 1.01
CA PRO A 55 2.86 -13.08 -0.37
C PRO A 55 1.91 -12.51 -1.44
N LYS A 56 0.61 -12.46 -1.14
CA LYS A 56 -0.37 -11.88 -2.07
C LYS A 56 -0.13 -10.39 -2.28
N SER A 57 0.11 -9.64 -1.21
CA SER A 57 0.35 -8.20 -1.29
C SER A 57 1.72 -7.89 -1.90
N GLU A 58 2.73 -8.69 -1.58
CA GLU A 58 4.05 -8.62 -2.22
C GLU A 58 3.94 -8.77 -3.74
N ALA A 59 3.24 -9.80 -4.20
CA ALA A 59 3.01 -10.02 -5.64
C ALA A 59 2.25 -8.86 -6.31
N GLU A 60 1.32 -8.18 -5.62
CA GLU A 60 0.69 -6.97 -6.17
C GLU A 60 1.72 -5.83 -6.31
N MET A 61 2.55 -5.60 -5.30
CA MET A 61 3.56 -4.54 -5.33
C MET A 61 4.66 -4.79 -6.37
N GLU A 62 5.06 -6.04 -6.56
CA GLU A 62 6.01 -6.44 -7.61
C GLU A 62 5.45 -6.25 -9.02
N MET A 63 4.14 -6.46 -9.21
CA MET A 63 3.54 -6.13 -10.50
C MET A 63 3.51 -4.62 -10.74
N LEU A 64 3.13 -3.84 -9.72
CA LEU A 64 3.13 -2.37 -9.81
C LEU A 64 4.53 -1.83 -10.11
N SER A 65 5.58 -2.41 -9.52
CA SER A 65 6.97 -1.97 -9.76
C SER A 65 7.45 -2.26 -11.19
N ALA A 66 6.86 -3.24 -11.86
CA ALA A 66 7.13 -3.55 -13.26
C ALA A 66 6.32 -2.66 -14.25
N MET A 67 5.38 -1.85 -13.78
CA MET A 67 4.55 -1.03 -14.66
C MET A 67 5.29 0.20 -15.22
N PRO A 68 5.06 0.56 -16.49
CA PRO A 68 5.60 1.79 -17.05
C PRO A 68 5.17 3.05 -16.29
N GLY A 69 6.13 3.91 -15.96
CA GLY A 69 5.85 5.17 -15.26
C GLY A 69 5.52 5.01 -13.77
N VAL A 70 5.86 3.87 -13.19
CA VAL A 70 5.87 3.65 -11.74
C VAL A 70 7.33 3.55 -11.29
N GLU A 71 7.74 4.43 -10.39
CA GLU A 71 8.99 4.31 -9.65
C GLU A 71 8.83 3.29 -8.53
N SER A 72 9.91 2.57 -8.22
CA SER A 72 9.88 1.52 -7.20
C SER A 72 11.05 1.62 -6.25
N ALA A 73 10.79 1.36 -4.98
CA ALA A 73 11.81 1.20 -3.95
C ALA A 73 11.51 -0.01 -3.08
N MET A 74 12.52 -0.51 -2.37
CA MET A 74 12.37 -1.58 -1.38
C MET A 74 12.63 -1.03 0.03
N ALA A 75 11.88 -1.53 1.00
CA ALA A 75 12.05 -1.20 2.41
C ALA A 75 11.89 -2.45 3.30
N PRO A 76 12.50 -2.49 4.49
CA PRO A 76 12.23 -3.53 5.47
C PRO A 76 10.78 -3.46 5.98
N GLY A 77 10.31 -4.52 6.63
CA GLY A 77 9.00 -4.56 7.30
C GLY A 77 7.85 -5.10 6.46
N SER A 78 6.64 -4.97 7.00
CA SER A 78 5.41 -5.50 6.42
C SER A 78 4.50 -4.40 5.83
N LEU A 79 3.20 -4.67 5.72
CA LEU A 79 2.21 -3.68 5.24
C LEU A 79 2.04 -2.48 6.17
N GLY A 80 2.53 -2.57 7.41
CA GLY A 80 2.57 -1.48 8.39
C GLY A 80 3.84 -0.62 8.27
N LEU A 81 4.49 -0.57 7.10
CA LEU A 81 5.78 0.11 6.88
C LEU A 81 5.90 1.48 7.56
N GLY A 82 4.88 2.33 7.46
CA GLY A 82 4.91 3.68 8.07
C GLY A 82 4.92 3.69 9.60
N GLU A 83 4.48 2.62 10.25
CA GLU A 83 4.54 2.44 11.71
C GLU A 83 5.78 1.64 12.14
N GLU A 84 6.25 0.73 11.30
CA GLU A 84 7.37 -0.18 11.60
C GLU A 84 8.74 0.46 11.31
N TYR A 85 8.85 1.22 10.22
CA TYR A 85 10.08 1.77 9.65
C TYR A 85 9.82 3.17 9.09
N SER A 86 9.33 4.06 9.95
CA SER A 86 8.91 5.41 9.54
C SER A 86 10.05 6.23 8.93
N GLU A 87 11.27 6.08 9.45
CA GLU A 87 12.44 6.82 8.95
C GLU A 87 12.86 6.35 7.56
N GLU A 88 12.90 5.03 7.33
CA GLU A 88 13.21 4.43 6.04
C GLU A 88 12.14 4.75 5.00
N ALA A 89 10.86 4.69 5.39
CA ALA A 89 9.75 5.10 4.53
C ALA A 89 9.87 6.57 4.12
N LEU A 90 10.18 7.46 5.06
CA LEU A 90 10.38 8.89 4.79
C LEU A 90 11.60 9.16 3.91
N ALA A 91 12.71 8.44 4.13
CA ALA A 91 13.92 8.58 3.32
C ALA A 91 13.68 8.23 1.85
N ILE A 92 12.72 7.35 1.56
CA ILE A 92 12.28 7.02 0.20
C ILE A 92 11.25 8.03 -0.33
N LEU A 93 10.25 8.39 0.49
CA LEU A 93 9.15 9.26 0.08
C LEU A 93 9.62 10.69 -0.19
N LEU A 94 10.46 11.26 0.66
CA LEU A 94 10.81 12.69 0.58
C LEU A 94 11.50 13.08 -0.73
N PRO A 95 12.50 12.34 -1.26
CA PRO A 95 13.07 12.66 -2.57
C PRO A 95 12.05 12.60 -3.71
N PHE A 96 11.20 11.56 -3.73
CA PHE A 96 10.15 11.41 -4.73
C PHE A 96 9.17 12.58 -4.69
N LEU A 97 8.72 12.95 -3.49
CA LEU A 97 7.83 14.08 -3.29
C LEU A 97 8.50 15.39 -3.71
N ALA A 98 9.74 15.64 -3.30
CA ALA A 98 10.47 16.86 -3.70
C ALA A 98 10.68 16.98 -5.22
N GLN A 99 10.76 15.86 -5.93
CA GLN A 99 10.92 15.82 -7.38
C GLN A 99 9.59 16.04 -8.14
N HIS A 100 8.46 15.62 -7.55
CA HIS A 100 7.18 15.50 -8.28
C HIS A 100 6.02 16.30 -7.70
N LEU A 101 6.11 16.81 -6.47
CA LEU A 101 5.23 17.87 -6.00
C LEU A 101 5.74 19.20 -6.57
N VAL A 102 4.99 19.69 -7.55
CA VAL A 102 5.06 21.10 -7.94
C VAL A 102 4.22 21.89 -6.94
N ASP A 103 4.69 23.06 -6.52
CA ASP A 103 3.88 24.03 -5.76
C ASP A 103 2.57 24.41 -6.47
#